data_AF-A0A3M7MK27-F1
#
_entry.id   AF-A0A3M7MK27-F1
#
_cell.length_a   1.000
_cell.length_b   1.000
_cell.length_c   1.000
_cell.angle_alpha   90.00
_cell.angle_beta   90.00
_cell.angle_gamma   90.00
#
_symmetry.space_group_name_H-M   'P 1'
#
loop_
_entity.id
_entity.type
_entity.pdbx_description
1 polymer ?
#
loop_
_entity_poly.entity_id
_entity_poly.type
_entity_poly.pdbx_seq_one_letter_code
_entity_poly.pdbx_strand_id
1 'polypeptide(L)'
;MVNPLRLLFTADLDEDSRSAVKRLDLTGGIGVWTTLRQLHRDLGPVEAMVEDERNAAVEVPDDWDEGHQTGPQPGRVLTGPMFKNLQHLSLALSPGQTSGPSWKDLIQLAGKVSTITSLSLAFWPLPTYTPRAASSRVVIPSATPRPQVLYGGTNMYSPFDDDWRESAGILRSLSRALYCLKWLDLTGCAGWFPALTWTAEEGGDYVFPDWNGWWRGVQHIRLAVGWEPIEPQPQFEEEDDQEFERRKYAHQKVRREHETLAGTAKTVAEQIKWIRRMESGKWIEFEF
;
A
#
# COMPACT_ATOMS: atom_id res chain seq x y z
N MET A 1 14.83 10.23 14.75
CA MET A 1 14.38 11.19 13.72
C MET A 1 13.00 11.68 14.11
N VAL A 2 12.72 12.99 14.03
CA VAL A 2 11.43 13.58 14.44
C VAL A 2 10.45 13.50 13.28
N ASN A 3 9.21 13.05 13.53
CA ASN A 3 8.13 13.06 12.53
C ASN A 3 7.79 14.52 12.18
N PRO A 4 8.10 15.00 10.96
CA PRO A 4 7.89 16.40 10.57
C PRO A 4 6.41 16.77 10.50
N LEU A 5 5.52 15.78 10.35
CA LEU A 5 4.08 15.96 10.25
C LEU A 5 3.36 15.71 11.58
N ARG A 6 4.08 15.54 12.70
CA ARG A 6 3.47 15.23 14.00
C ARG A 6 2.44 16.28 14.43
N LEU A 7 2.68 17.54 14.09
CA LEU A 7 1.77 18.66 14.36
C LEU A 7 0.43 18.56 13.60
N LEU A 8 0.37 17.79 12.51
CA LEU A 8 -0.89 17.55 11.80
C LEU A 8 -1.79 16.53 12.51
N PHE A 9 -1.24 15.74 13.42
CA PHE A 9 -1.94 14.68 14.13
C PHE A 9 -2.17 15.01 15.61
N THR A 10 -1.93 16.26 16.02
CA THR A 10 -2.22 16.72 17.39
C THR A 10 -3.70 17.07 17.54
N ALA A 11 -4.24 16.76 18.72
CA ALA A 11 -5.63 17.09 19.08
C ALA A 11 -5.90 18.60 19.12
N ASP A 12 -4.85 19.43 19.12
CA ASP A 12 -4.94 20.89 19.22
C ASP A 12 -5.37 21.59 17.91
N LEU A 13 -5.44 20.85 16.79
CA LEU A 13 -5.99 21.40 15.55
C LEU A 13 -7.51 21.57 15.66
N ASP A 14 -8.00 22.75 15.34
CA ASP A 14 -9.43 23.03 15.22
C ASP A 14 -10.06 22.24 14.04
N GLU A 15 -11.39 22.13 14.06
CA GLU A 15 -12.13 21.33 13.06
C GLU A 15 -12.02 21.91 11.64
N ASP A 16 -11.90 23.23 11.48
CA ASP A 16 -11.75 23.87 10.18
C ASP A 16 -10.38 23.55 9.58
N SER A 17 -9.32 23.64 10.38
CA SER A 17 -7.97 23.22 9.99
C SER A 17 -7.91 21.74 9.57
N ARG A 18 -8.57 20.84 10.32
CA ARG A 18 -8.65 19.41 9.96
C ARG A 18 -9.41 19.18 8.66
N SER A 19 -10.49 19.94 8.46
CA SER A 19 -11.34 19.85 7.27
C SER A 19 -10.67 20.47 6.04
N ALA A 20 -9.69 21.36 6.21
CA ALA A 20 -8.91 21.93 5.11
C ALA A 20 -7.91 20.92 4.49
N VAL A 21 -7.53 19.87 5.22
CA VAL A 21 -6.58 18.86 4.75
C VAL A 21 -7.24 17.96 3.70
N LYS A 22 -6.85 18.16 2.43
CA LYS A 22 -7.30 17.35 1.28
C LYS A 22 -6.26 16.39 0.75
N ARG A 23 -4.97 16.65 1.01
CA ARG A 23 -3.83 15.87 0.51
C ARG A 23 -2.83 15.63 1.62
N LEU A 24 -2.40 14.38 1.77
CA LEU A 24 -1.38 13.96 2.70
C LEU A 24 -0.29 13.20 1.95
N ASP A 25 0.92 13.78 1.92
CA ASP A 25 2.07 13.18 1.27
C ASP A 25 3.04 12.62 2.32
N LEU A 26 3.21 11.30 2.33
CA LEU A 26 4.07 10.56 3.25
C LEU A 26 5.20 9.84 2.52
N THR A 27 5.54 10.32 1.31
CA THR A 27 6.58 9.73 0.47
C THR A 27 7.90 9.62 1.24
N GLY A 28 8.48 8.42 1.27
CA GLY A 28 9.72 8.11 2.00
C GLY A 28 9.59 8.15 3.53
N GLY A 29 8.40 8.34 4.09
CA GLY A 29 8.21 8.41 5.54
C GLY A 29 7.97 7.07 6.22
N ILE A 30 7.33 6.14 5.52
CA ILE A 30 7.01 4.80 6.04
C ILE A 30 8.30 4.04 6.29
N GLY A 31 8.54 3.58 7.52
CA GLY A 31 9.76 2.87 7.91
C GLY A 31 10.93 3.78 8.28
N VAL A 32 10.83 5.09 8.07
CA VAL A 32 11.87 6.07 8.42
C VAL A 32 11.49 6.85 9.68
N TRP A 33 10.34 7.54 9.67
CA TRP A 33 9.87 8.37 10.80
C TRP A 33 8.41 8.09 11.18
N THR A 34 7.68 7.29 10.41
CA THR A 34 6.35 6.78 10.77
C THR A 34 6.17 5.32 10.34
N THR A 35 5.10 4.69 10.81
CA THR A 35 4.70 3.33 10.41
C THR A 35 3.23 3.32 9.99
N LEU A 36 2.80 2.33 9.20
CA LEU A 36 1.38 2.19 8.84
C LEU A 36 0.49 1.98 10.07
N ARG A 37 0.99 1.31 11.12
CA ARG A 37 0.27 1.16 12.40
C ARG A 37 0.11 2.51 13.12
N GLN A 38 1.15 3.34 13.11
CA GLN A 38 1.09 4.69 13.64
C GLN A 38 0.05 5.52 12.86
N LEU A 39 0.12 5.52 11.54
CA LEU A 39 -0.84 6.24 10.68
C LEU A 39 -2.27 5.73 10.86
N HIS A 40 -2.45 4.42 11.03
CA HIS A 40 -3.76 3.84 11.31
C HIS A 40 -4.33 4.38 12.61
N ARG A 41 -3.51 4.62 13.64
CA ARG A 41 -3.96 5.29 14.87
C ARG A 41 -4.24 6.78 14.62
N ASP A 42 -3.32 7.47 13.95
CA ASP A 42 -3.36 8.92 13.81
C ASP A 42 -4.48 9.39 12.85
N LEU A 43 -4.84 8.58 11.85
CA LEU A 43 -6.00 8.84 10.97
C LEU A 43 -7.31 8.25 11.52
N GLY A 44 -7.26 7.62 12.69
CA GLY A 44 -8.42 7.09 13.38
C GLY A 44 -9.32 8.19 13.94
N PRO A 45 -10.41 7.80 14.62
CA PRO A 45 -11.30 8.79 15.20
C PRO A 45 -10.62 9.62 16.28
N VAL A 46 -10.85 10.93 16.27
CA VAL A 46 -10.31 11.80 17.31
C VAL A 46 -11.13 11.58 18.59
N GLU A 47 -10.47 11.14 19.65
CA GLU A 47 -11.07 11.09 20.98
C GLU A 47 -11.16 12.54 21.52
N ALA A 48 -12.37 13.09 21.60
CA ALA A 48 -12.58 14.33 22.33
C ALA A 48 -12.84 14.00 23.80
N MET A 49 -12.06 14.61 24.71
CA MET A 49 -12.40 14.63 26.13
C MET A 49 -13.51 15.66 26.32
N VAL A 50 -14.66 15.20 26.81
CA VAL A 50 -15.71 16.10 27.29
C VAL A 50 -15.40 16.37 28.76
N GLU A 51 -15.05 17.60 29.09
CA GLU A 51 -15.09 18.06 30.48
C GLU A 51 -16.56 18.15 30.89
N ASP A 52 -16.96 17.33 31.87
CA ASP A 52 -18.33 17.28 32.34
C ASP A 52 -18.60 18.50 33.23
N GLU A 53 -19.04 19.61 32.62
CA GLU A 53 -19.43 20.86 33.33
C GLU A 53 -20.67 20.68 34.22
N ARG A 54 -21.22 19.46 34.39
CA ARG A 54 -22.47 19.22 35.11
C ARG A 54 -22.35 19.02 36.63
N ASN A 55 -21.15 19.02 37.20
CA ASN A 55 -20.95 18.68 38.62
C ASN A 55 -20.48 19.85 39.52
N ALA A 56 -20.93 21.08 39.25
CA ALA A 56 -20.77 22.20 40.19
C ALA A 56 -21.87 22.30 41.26
N ALA A 57 -22.76 21.30 41.38
CA ALA A 57 -23.75 21.22 42.45
C ALA A 57 -23.55 19.91 43.24
N VAL A 58 -22.70 20.00 44.26
CA VAL A 58 -22.54 19.00 45.30
C VAL A 58 -23.78 19.06 46.20
N GLU A 59 -24.61 18.02 46.18
CA GLU A 59 -25.34 17.58 47.38
C GLU A 59 -24.72 16.24 47.77
N VAL A 60 -24.13 16.20 48.96
CA VAL A 60 -23.50 15.03 49.57
C VAL A 60 -24.59 14.13 50.15
N PRO A 61 -24.76 12.87 49.70
CA PRO A 61 -25.48 11.87 50.46
C PRO A 61 -24.50 11.19 51.42
N ASP A 62 -24.82 11.33 52.71
CA ASP A 62 -24.15 10.71 53.84
C ASP A 62 -24.64 9.25 53.93
N ASP A 63 -23.90 8.28 53.36
CA ASP A 63 -24.14 6.86 53.60
C ASP A 63 -22.84 6.04 53.48
N TRP A 64 -22.58 5.29 54.54
CA TRP A 64 -21.39 4.49 54.81
C TRP A 64 -21.60 3.03 54.37
N ASP A 65 -20.90 2.55 53.34
CA ASP A 65 -20.32 1.19 53.35
C ASP A 65 -19.33 0.97 52.19
N GLU A 66 -18.27 0.22 52.48
CA GLU A 66 -17.10 0.01 51.63
C GLU A 66 -17.37 -0.87 50.40
N GLY A 67 -17.16 -0.31 49.21
CA GLY A 67 -17.06 -1.06 47.96
C GLY A 67 -16.87 -0.09 46.79
N HIS A 68 -15.65 -0.05 46.22
CA HIS A 68 -15.20 0.93 45.23
C HIS A 68 -16.26 1.29 44.17
N GLN A 69 -16.94 2.41 44.38
CA GLN A 69 -17.69 3.09 43.32
C GLN A 69 -16.66 3.67 42.34
N THR A 70 -16.56 3.08 41.16
CA THR A 70 -15.92 3.69 40.01
C THR A 70 -16.55 5.07 39.80
N GLY A 71 -15.79 6.13 40.10
CA GLY A 71 -16.21 7.50 39.79
C GLY A 71 -16.56 7.65 38.30
N PRO A 72 -17.33 8.68 37.91
CA PRO A 72 -17.75 8.87 36.54
C PRO A 72 -16.52 8.97 35.64
N GLN A 73 -16.33 7.96 34.78
CA GLN A 73 -15.33 8.01 33.73
C GLN A 73 -15.74 9.11 32.76
N PRO A 74 -14.86 10.06 32.41
CA PRO A 74 -15.17 11.05 31.38
C PRO A 74 -15.58 10.32 30.11
N GLY A 75 -16.80 10.59 29.64
CA GLY A 75 -17.36 9.97 28.44
C GLY A 75 -16.49 10.30 27.24
N ARG A 76 -15.78 9.30 26.70
CA ARG A 76 -15.02 9.44 25.47
C ARG A 76 -15.99 9.51 24.30
N VAL A 77 -16.05 10.66 23.61
CA VAL A 77 -16.84 10.79 22.38
C VAL A 77 -15.88 10.67 21.19
N LEU A 78 -16.10 9.65 20.35
CA LEU A 78 -15.34 9.48 19.11
C LEU A 78 -15.86 10.47 18.06
N THR A 79 -15.05 11.45 17.69
CA THR A 79 -15.45 12.53 16.78
C THR A 79 -15.00 12.27 15.34
N GLY A 80 -15.62 11.27 14.66
CA GLY A 80 -15.43 11.04 13.22
C GLY A 80 -13.96 10.86 12.77
N PRO A 81 -13.65 10.77 11.47
CA PRO A 81 -12.27 10.61 10.99
C PRO A 81 -11.43 11.88 11.19
N MET A 82 -10.12 11.71 11.45
CA MET A 82 -9.14 12.81 11.66
C MET A 82 -9.21 13.88 10.57
N PHE A 83 -9.27 13.47 9.30
CA PHE A 83 -9.35 14.36 8.13
C PHE A 83 -10.56 13.99 7.26
N LYS A 84 -11.70 14.66 7.49
CA LYS A 84 -12.98 14.36 6.82
C LYS A 84 -12.92 14.55 5.30
N ASN A 85 -12.07 15.46 4.81
CA ASN A 85 -11.97 15.82 3.40
C ASN A 85 -10.71 15.28 2.72
N LEU A 86 -10.01 14.31 3.34
CA LEU A 86 -8.82 13.71 2.74
C LEU A 86 -9.19 12.96 1.46
N GLN A 87 -8.60 13.36 0.34
CA GLN A 87 -8.83 12.81 -0.99
C GLN A 87 -7.58 12.17 -1.59
N HIS A 88 -6.41 12.72 -1.28
CA HIS A 88 -5.14 12.28 -1.86
C HIS A 88 -4.21 11.77 -0.77
N LEU A 89 -3.73 10.54 -0.91
CA LEU A 89 -2.79 9.92 0.00
C LEU A 89 -1.60 9.37 -0.78
N SER A 90 -0.39 9.87 -0.51
CA SER A 90 0.85 9.27 -1.03
C SER A 90 1.52 8.45 0.06
N LEU A 91 1.75 7.16 -0.21
CA LEU A 91 2.54 6.25 0.62
C LEU A 91 3.77 5.73 -0.14
N ALA A 92 4.23 6.47 -1.15
CA ALA A 92 5.37 6.09 -1.96
C ALA A 92 6.63 5.83 -1.11
N LEU A 93 7.41 4.82 -1.48
CA LEU A 93 8.65 4.48 -0.80
C LEU A 93 9.85 5.09 -1.52
N SER A 94 10.95 5.27 -0.80
CA SER A 94 12.22 5.59 -1.45
C SER A 94 12.75 4.36 -2.19
N PRO A 95 13.26 4.50 -3.42
CA PRO A 95 13.91 3.40 -4.12
C PRO A 95 15.04 2.80 -3.27
N GLY A 96 15.09 1.47 -3.16
CA GLY A 96 16.11 0.78 -2.37
C GLY A 96 15.83 0.68 -0.87
N GLN A 97 14.65 1.11 -0.39
CA GLN A 97 14.27 0.94 1.00
C GLN A 97 14.10 -0.55 1.36
N THR A 98 14.82 -1.01 2.40
CA THR A 98 14.87 -2.43 2.81
C THR A 98 13.83 -2.81 3.86
N SER A 99 13.38 -1.86 4.69
CA SER A 99 12.27 -2.08 5.63
C SER A 99 10.95 -1.95 4.89
N GLY A 100 10.48 -3.08 4.35
CA GLY A 100 9.24 -3.14 3.56
C GLY A 100 7.99 -2.83 4.41
N PRO A 101 7.06 -2.01 3.91
CA PRO A 101 5.75 -1.82 4.54
C PRO A 101 4.95 -3.13 4.56
N SER A 102 4.03 -3.25 5.52
CA SER A 102 3.13 -4.40 5.60
C SER A 102 1.85 -4.15 4.80
N TRP A 103 1.58 -5.00 3.81
CA TRP A 103 0.31 -5.01 3.08
C TRP A 103 -0.90 -5.24 3.99
N LYS A 104 -0.73 -6.01 5.07
CA LYS A 104 -1.77 -6.19 6.10
C LYS A 104 -2.09 -4.86 6.79
N ASP A 105 -1.07 -4.13 7.22
CA ASP A 105 -1.26 -2.83 7.88
C ASP A 105 -1.83 -1.79 6.89
N LEU A 106 -1.48 -1.88 5.59
CA LEU A 106 -2.08 -1.04 4.54
C LEU A 106 -3.58 -1.30 4.39
N ILE A 107 -4.02 -2.55 4.33
CA ILE A 107 -5.45 -2.89 4.19
C ILE A 107 -6.23 -2.40 5.42
N GLN A 108 -5.65 -2.50 6.62
CA GLN A 108 -6.27 -1.95 7.83
C GLN A 108 -6.38 -0.42 7.77
N LEU A 109 -5.32 0.25 7.32
CA LEU A 109 -5.33 1.70 7.10
C LEU A 109 -6.40 2.11 6.08
N ALA A 110 -6.46 1.41 4.95
CA ALA A 110 -7.40 1.65 3.86
C ALA A 110 -8.86 1.62 4.33
N GLY A 111 -9.20 0.74 5.28
CA GLY A 111 -10.54 0.70 5.88
C GLY A 111 -10.95 2.00 6.60
N LYS A 112 -9.99 2.83 7.05
CA LYS A 112 -10.24 4.12 7.69
C LYS A 112 -10.28 5.30 6.72
N VAL A 113 -9.63 5.16 5.58
CA VAL A 113 -9.51 6.22 4.56
C VAL A 113 -10.24 5.85 3.27
N SER A 114 -11.35 5.14 3.38
CA SER A 114 -12.12 4.63 2.22
C SER A 114 -12.68 5.72 1.30
N THR A 115 -12.67 6.98 1.74
CA THR A 115 -13.11 8.16 0.97
C THR A 115 -12.05 8.71 0.02
N ILE A 116 -10.79 8.25 0.10
CA ILE A 116 -9.74 8.76 -0.78
C ILE A 116 -10.04 8.42 -2.24
N THR A 117 -9.71 9.36 -3.12
CA THR A 117 -9.88 9.24 -4.56
C THR A 117 -8.54 9.02 -5.27
N SER A 118 -7.42 9.24 -4.60
CA SER A 118 -6.08 9.13 -5.16
C SER A 118 -5.13 8.48 -4.15
N LEU A 119 -4.44 7.42 -4.60
CA LEU A 119 -3.45 6.69 -3.82
C LEU A 119 -2.17 6.50 -4.66
N SER A 120 -1.02 6.87 -4.10
CA SER A 120 0.29 6.46 -4.63
C SER A 120 0.90 5.37 -3.76
N LEU A 121 1.23 4.24 -4.38
CA LEU A 121 2.00 3.12 -3.84
C LEU A 121 3.30 2.95 -4.64
N ALA A 122 3.92 4.04 -5.09
CA ALA A 122 5.15 3.95 -5.85
C ALA A 122 6.25 3.25 -5.04
N PHE A 123 7.00 2.37 -5.72
CA PHE A 123 8.09 1.55 -5.20
C PHE A 123 7.69 0.57 -4.09
N TRP A 124 6.41 0.20 -4.00
CA TRP A 124 5.95 -0.81 -3.04
C TRP A 124 6.47 -2.21 -3.39
N PRO A 125 6.82 -3.02 -2.37
CA PRO A 125 7.30 -4.38 -2.58
C PRO A 125 6.18 -5.28 -3.05
N LEU A 126 6.54 -6.46 -3.54
CA LEU A 126 5.62 -7.54 -3.92
C LEU A 126 4.50 -7.74 -2.86
N PRO A 127 3.22 -7.72 -3.26
CA PRO A 127 2.10 -8.02 -2.38
C PRO A 127 2.18 -9.42 -1.77
N THR A 128 2.50 -9.48 -0.47
CA THR A 128 2.50 -10.72 0.33
C THR A 128 2.20 -10.44 1.80
N TYR A 129 1.53 -11.38 2.48
CA TYR A 129 1.36 -11.35 3.94
C TYR A 129 2.58 -11.88 4.69
N THR A 130 3.50 -12.54 3.99
CA THR A 130 4.67 -13.20 4.55
C THR A 130 5.99 -12.65 3.99
N PRO A 131 6.26 -11.33 4.13
CA PRO A 131 7.44 -10.70 3.50
C PRO A 131 8.78 -11.24 4.01
N ARG A 132 8.82 -11.77 5.24
CA ARG A 132 10.02 -12.40 5.84
C ARG A 132 10.18 -13.89 5.51
N ALA A 133 9.19 -14.48 4.85
CA ALA A 133 9.16 -15.90 4.53
C ALA A 133 9.57 -16.22 3.09
N ALA A 134 9.82 -15.20 2.25
CA ALA A 134 10.06 -15.38 0.82
C ALA A 134 11.21 -16.37 0.48
N SER A 135 12.11 -16.63 1.43
CA SER A 135 13.21 -17.62 1.34
C SER A 135 13.11 -18.78 2.34
N SER A 136 12.09 -18.81 3.19
CA SER A 136 11.95 -19.81 4.26
C SER A 136 11.28 -21.09 3.74
N ARG A 137 11.92 -22.23 3.97
CA ARG A 137 11.37 -23.57 3.68
C ARG A 137 11.11 -24.28 4.99
N VAL A 138 9.95 -24.93 5.11
CA VAL A 138 9.63 -25.78 6.26
C VAL A 138 9.89 -27.24 5.90
N VAL A 139 10.70 -27.90 6.73
CA VAL A 139 10.88 -29.34 6.69
C VAL A 139 9.77 -29.96 7.55
N ILE A 140 8.86 -30.71 6.94
CA ILE A 140 7.83 -31.45 7.65
C ILE A 140 8.47 -32.73 8.21
N PRO A 141 8.53 -32.95 9.53
CA PRO A 141 9.01 -34.21 10.08
C PRO A 141 7.96 -35.29 9.79
N SER A 142 8.20 -36.13 8.79
CA SER A 142 7.36 -37.28 8.48
C SER A 142 8.24 -38.49 8.17
N ALA A 143 7.77 -39.69 8.49
CA ALA A 143 8.50 -40.96 8.38
C ALA A 143 8.81 -41.39 6.92
N THR A 144 8.56 -40.54 5.93
CA THR A 144 8.83 -40.79 4.51
C THR A 144 9.54 -39.58 3.88
N PRO A 145 10.50 -39.80 2.96
CA PRO A 145 11.23 -38.71 2.31
C PRO A 145 10.29 -38.00 1.33
N ARG A 146 9.64 -36.92 1.79
CA ARG A 146 8.81 -36.02 0.98
C ARG A 146 9.45 -34.63 0.87
N PRO A 147 9.12 -33.86 -0.17
CA PRO A 147 9.82 -32.61 -0.50
C PRO A 147 9.58 -31.52 0.56
N GLN A 148 10.58 -30.66 0.73
CA GLN A 148 10.48 -29.43 1.52
C GLN A 148 9.36 -28.55 0.97
N VAL A 149 8.43 -28.10 1.82
CA VAL A 149 7.33 -27.22 1.40
C VAL A 149 7.71 -25.78 1.71
N LEU A 150 7.54 -24.88 0.73
CA LEU A 150 7.80 -23.45 0.88
C LEU A 150 6.84 -22.84 1.91
N TYR A 151 7.35 -21.97 2.78
CA TYR A 151 6.55 -21.31 3.81
C TYR A 151 6.00 -19.99 3.25
N GLY A 152 4.69 -19.92 2.99
CA GLY A 152 4.03 -18.71 2.49
C GLY A 152 3.36 -18.90 1.12
N GLY A 153 2.42 -18.02 0.78
CA GLY A 153 1.69 -18.04 -0.49
C GLY A 153 2.43 -17.36 -1.65
N THR A 154 3.39 -16.49 -1.34
CA THR A 154 4.29 -15.81 -2.30
C THR A 154 5.73 -16.03 -1.87
N ASN A 155 6.62 -16.36 -2.80
CA ASN A 155 8.03 -16.56 -2.56
C ASN A 155 8.89 -15.86 -3.64
N MET A 156 10.22 -15.92 -3.52
CA MET A 156 11.12 -15.25 -4.48
C MET A 156 10.99 -15.74 -5.94
N TYR A 157 10.43 -16.92 -6.13
CA TYR A 157 10.17 -17.55 -7.43
C TYR A 157 8.76 -17.29 -7.97
N SER A 158 7.83 -16.75 -7.17
CA SER A 158 6.45 -16.47 -7.61
C SER A 158 6.36 -15.67 -8.92
N PRO A 159 7.21 -14.63 -9.15
CA PRO A 159 7.23 -13.94 -10.45
C PRO A 159 7.65 -14.80 -11.64
N PHE A 160 8.39 -15.89 -11.40
CA PHE A 160 8.89 -16.81 -12.40
C PHE A 160 7.95 -18.01 -12.63
N ASP A 161 7.19 -18.37 -11.61
CA ASP A 161 6.22 -19.48 -11.63
C ASP A 161 4.81 -19.05 -12.05
N ASP A 162 4.63 -17.75 -12.36
CA ASP A 162 3.33 -17.13 -12.69
C ASP A 162 2.24 -17.33 -11.60
N ASP A 163 2.67 -17.56 -10.36
CA ASP A 163 1.79 -17.71 -9.20
C ASP A 163 1.60 -16.37 -8.50
N TRP A 164 0.54 -15.66 -8.89
CA TRP A 164 0.16 -14.37 -8.32
C TRP A 164 -1.05 -14.46 -7.39
N ARG A 165 -1.45 -15.66 -6.96
CA ARG A 165 -2.73 -15.87 -6.25
C ARG A 165 -2.83 -15.04 -4.97
N GLU A 166 -1.80 -15.07 -4.13
CA GLU A 166 -1.77 -14.28 -2.89
C GLU A 166 -1.75 -12.78 -3.22
N SER A 167 -0.91 -12.35 -4.17
CA SER A 167 -0.80 -10.94 -4.54
C SER A 167 -2.12 -10.38 -5.08
N ALA A 168 -2.77 -11.11 -5.98
CA ALA A 168 -4.07 -10.75 -6.53
C ALA A 168 -5.16 -10.69 -5.44
N GLY A 169 -5.11 -11.60 -4.45
CA GLY A 169 -6.02 -11.59 -3.30
C GLY A 169 -5.81 -10.40 -2.35
N ILE A 170 -4.56 -9.98 -2.15
CA ILE A 170 -4.21 -8.76 -1.39
C ILE A 170 -4.75 -7.53 -2.12
N LEU A 171 -4.50 -7.44 -3.43
CA LEU A 171 -4.97 -6.32 -4.26
C LEU A 171 -6.51 -6.27 -4.33
N ARG A 172 -7.19 -7.42 -4.37
CA ARG A 172 -8.66 -7.48 -4.25
C ARG A 172 -9.16 -7.01 -2.87
N SER A 173 -8.45 -7.34 -1.81
CA SER A 173 -8.79 -6.86 -0.46
C SER A 173 -8.63 -5.35 -0.35
N LEU A 174 -7.56 -4.81 -0.95
CA LEU A 174 -7.33 -3.38 -1.06
C LEU A 174 -8.40 -2.69 -1.91
N SER A 175 -8.82 -3.30 -3.02
CA SER A 175 -9.84 -2.72 -3.90
C SER A 175 -11.17 -2.55 -3.20
N ARG A 176 -11.57 -3.55 -2.40
CA ARG A 176 -12.75 -3.48 -1.55
C ARG A 176 -12.68 -2.36 -0.51
N ALA A 177 -11.52 -2.14 0.10
CA ALA A 177 -11.34 -1.09 1.09
C ALA A 177 -11.34 0.32 0.47
N LEU A 178 -10.84 0.46 -0.76
CA LEU A 178 -10.68 1.73 -1.47
C LEU A 178 -11.62 1.83 -2.68
N TYR A 179 -12.91 1.68 -2.45
CA TYR A 179 -13.91 1.65 -3.52
C TYR A 179 -14.16 3.02 -4.18
N CYS A 180 -13.78 4.12 -3.52
CA CYS A 180 -13.88 5.49 -4.06
C CYS A 180 -12.70 5.88 -4.97
N LEU A 181 -11.70 5.00 -5.13
CA LEU A 181 -10.46 5.32 -5.82
C LEU A 181 -10.72 5.66 -7.29
N LYS A 182 -10.10 6.77 -7.74
CA LYS A 182 -10.12 7.26 -9.13
C LYS A 182 -8.73 7.23 -9.75
N TRP A 183 -7.68 7.43 -8.95
CA TRP A 183 -6.29 7.48 -9.39
C TRP A 183 -5.43 6.54 -8.56
N LEU A 184 -4.64 5.69 -9.23
CA LEU A 184 -3.73 4.74 -8.60
C LEU A 184 -2.34 4.81 -9.25
N ASP A 185 -1.31 5.06 -8.45
CA ASP A 185 0.08 5.08 -8.92
C ASP A 185 0.88 3.92 -8.37
N LEU A 186 1.39 3.11 -9.29
CA LEU A 186 2.20 1.92 -9.06
C LEU A 186 3.58 2.06 -9.74
N THR A 187 4.09 3.28 -9.87
CA THR A 187 5.45 3.53 -10.37
C THR A 187 6.46 2.70 -9.59
N GLY A 188 7.41 2.01 -10.25
CA GLY A 188 8.42 1.21 -9.56
C GLY A 188 7.95 -0.18 -9.11
N CYS A 189 6.73 -0.58 -9.46
CA CYS A 189 6.13 -1.83 -9.02
C CYS A 189 6.05 -2.89 -10.15
N ALA A 190 6.83 -2.70 -11.23
CA ALA A 190 6.69 -3.48 -12.45
C ALA A 190 6.91 -5.00 -12.27
N GLY A 191 7.70 -5.37 -11.25
CA GLY A 191 7.94 -6.77 -10.91
C GLY A 191 6.71 -7.54 -10.44
N TRP A 192 5.57 -6.89 -10.16
CA TRP A 192 4.33 -7.56 -9.77
C TRP A 192 3.08 -7.09 -10.52
N PHE A 193 3.23 -6.28 -11.57
CA PHE A 193 2.10 -5.87 -12.42
C PHE A 193 1.20 -7.02 -12.91
N PRO A 194 1.71 -8.23 -13.24
CA PRO A 194 0.85 -9.34 -13.64
C PRO A 194 -0.23 -9.73 -12.60
N ALA A 195 0.02 -9.49 -11.31
CA ALA A 195 -0.98 -9.72 -10.25
C ALA A 195 -2.25 -8.86 -10.39
N LEU A 196 -2.20 -7.79 -11.18
CA LEU A 196 -3.36 -6.91 -11.43
C LEU A 196 -4.44 -7.56 -12.30
N THR A 197 -4.06 -8.58 -13.09
CA THR A 197 -4.92 -9.24 -14.08
C THR A 197 -4.90 -10.75 -13.93
N TRP A 198 -4.12 -11.29 -12.99
CA TRP A 198 -4.04 -12.72 -12.74
C TRP A 198 -5.41 -13.32 -12.40
N THR A 199 -5.71 -14.44 -13.02
CA THR A 199 -6.90 -15.26 -12.76
C THR A 199 -6.46 -16.71 -12.62
N ALA A 200 -7.10 -17.47 -11.75
CA ALA A 200 -6.88 -18.91 -11.70
C ALA A 200 -7.31 -19.57 -13.03
N GLU A 201 -6.65 -20.66 -13.42
CA GLU A 201 -7.06 -21.49 -14.55
C GLU A 201 -8.47 -22.07 -14.33
N GLU A 202 -9.10 -22.52 -15.43
CA GLU A 202 -10.51 -22.95 -15.49
C GLU A 202 -10.94 -23.80 -14.28
N GLY A 203 -11.90 -23.27 -13.49
CA GLY A 203 -12.47 -23.93 -12.31
C GLY A 203 -11.91 -23.50 -10.96
N GLY A 204 -10.90 -22.62 -10.93
CA GLY A 204 -10.41 -22.01 -9.69
C GLY A 204 -11.27 -20.83 -9.20
N ASP A 205 -11.16 -20.48 -7.91
CA ASP A 205 -11.75 -19.26 -7.37
C ASP A 205 -11.22 -18.03 -8.15
N TYR A 206 -12.13 -17.19 -8.63
CA TYR A 206 -11.78 -15.90 -9.25
C TYR A 206 -11.15 -14.97 -8.23
N VAL A 207 -9.83 -15.03 -8.05
CA VAL A 207 -9.07 -14.16 -7.16
C VAL A 207 -8.31 -13.15 -8.01
N PHE A 208 -8.98 -12.06 -8.39
CA PHE A 208 -8.36 -10.94 -9.10
C PHE A 208 -8.88 -9.60 -8.55
N PRO A 209 -8.14 -8.49 -8.74
CA PRO A 209 -8.63 -7.17 -8.37
C PRO A 209 -9.94 -6.86 -9.09
N ASP A 210 -10.97 -6.50 -8.34
CA ASP A 210 -12.30 -6.28 -8.88
C ASP A 210 -12.41 -4.93 -9.62
N TRP A 211 -11.99 -4.93 -10.89
CA TRP A 211 -11.97 -3.75 -11.74
C TRP A 211 -13.37 -3.23 -12.08
N ASN A 212 -14.39 -4.10 -12.15
CA ASN A 212 -15.76 -3.70 -12.52
C ASN A 212 -16.73 -3.56 -11.33
N GLY A 213 -16.39 -4.08 -10.15
CA GLY A 213 -17.10 -3.86 -8.90
C GLY A 213 -16.45 -2.78 -8.05
N TRP A 214 -15.60 -3.14 -7.09
CA TRP A 214 -15.07 -2.16 -6.13
C TRP A 214 -14.19 -1.07 -6.76
N TRP A 215 -13.35 -1.40 -7.73
CA TRP A 215 -12.54 -0.42 -8.45
C TRP A 215 -13.19 0.13 -9.71
N ARG A 216 -14.50 -0.03 -9.89
CA ARG A 216 -15.24 0.51 -11.05
C ARG A 216 -15.03 2.00 -11.29
N GLY A 217 -14.73 2.75 -10.22
CA GLY A 217 -14.49 4.19 -10.22
C GLY A 217 -13.09 4.62 -10.65
N VAL A 218 -12.13 3.70 -10.75
CA VAL A 218 -10.75 4.01 -11.17
C VAL A 218 -10.75 4.50 -12.62
N GLN A 219 -10.09 5.62 -12.85
CA GLN A 219 -10.02 6.35 -14.12
C GLN A 219 -8.59 6.51 -14.61
N HIS A 220 -7.61 6.56 -13.72
CA HIS A 220 -6.20 6.76 -14.06
C HIS A 220 -5.33 5.76 -13.31
N ILE A 221 -4.43 5.10 -14.03
CA ILE A 221 -3.44 4.19 -13.46
C ILE A 221 -2.06 4.52 -14.01
N ARG A 222 -1.08 4.72 -13.13
CA ARG A 222 0.32 4.87 -13.52
C ARG A 222 1.07 3.55 -13.32
N LEU A 223 1.51 2.96 -14.42
CA LEU A 223 2.26 1.69 -14.49
C LEU A 223 3.69 1.94 -15.00
N ALA A 224 4.40 2.87 -14.37
CA ALA A 224 5.76 3.21 -14.77
C ALA A 224 6.80 2.28 -14.14
N VAL A 225 7.90 2.01 -14.85
CA VAL A 225 9.01 1.17 -14.34
C VAL A 225 9.73 1.84 -13.16
N GLY A 226 9.72 3.18 -13.10
CA GLY A 226 10.22 3.97 -11.97
C GLY A 226 11.73 4.21 -11.97
N TRP A 227 12.44 3.74 -12.99
CA TRP A 227 13.85 4.00 -13.23
C TRP A 227 14.12 3.93 -14.75
N GLU A 228 15.15 4.62 -15.22
CA GLU A 228 15.54 4.62 -16.63
C GLU A 228 17.01 4.17 -16.78
N PRO A 229 17.33 3.35 -17.81
CA PRO A 229 18.71 3.00 -18.12
C PRO A 229 19.52 4.24 -18.48
N ILE A 230 20.59 4.52 -17.73
CA ILE A 230 21.50 5.63 -18.03
C ILE A 230 22.55 5.13 -19.04
N GLU A 231 22.69 5.83 -20.16
CA GLU A 231 23.70 5.53 -21.17
C GLU A 231 25.10 5.86 -20.64
N PRO A 232 26.07 4.93 -20.73
CA PRO A 232 27.42 5.18 -20.26
C PRO A 232 28.09 6.19 -21.18
N GLN A 233 28.72 7.21 -20.60
CA GLN A 233 29.53 8.17 -21.35
C GLN A 233 30.98 7.68 -21.45
N PRO A 234 31.64 7.91 -22.61
CA PRO A 234 33.06 7.61 -22.75
C PRO A 234 33.85 8.51 -21.79
N GLN A 235 34.83 7.94 -21.10
CA GLN A 235 35.77 8.70 -20.28
C GLN A 235 37.08 8.80 -21.06
N PHE A 236 37.26 9.91 -21.78
CA PHE A 236 38.43 10.22 -22.63
C PHE A 236 38.63 9.29 -23.84
N GLU A 237 39.31 9.83 -24.86
CA GLU A 237 39.52 9.22 -26.19
C GLU A 237 40.59 8.11 -26.17
N GLU A 238 40.42 7.09 -25.31
CA GLU A 238 41.23 5.87 -25.40
C GLU A 238 40.46 4.80 -26.18
N GLU A 239 40.99 4.42 -27.35
CA GLU A 239 40.38 3.48 -28.31
C GLU A 239 40.15 2.07 -27.75
N ASP A 240 40.69 1.74 -26.56
CA ASP A 240 40.62 0.42 -25.90
C ASP A 240 40.19 0.50 -24.42
N ASP A 241 39.23 1.37 -24.08
CA ASP A 241 38.64 1.36 -22.71
C ASP A 241 37.75 0.11 -22.49
N GLN A 242 38.37 -0.96 -22.02
CA GLN A 242 37.67 -2.20 -21.62
C GLN A 242 36.58 -1.96 -20.57
N GLU A 243 36.72 -0.94 -19.72
CA GLU A 243 35.71 -0.58 -18.73
C GLU A 243 34.51 0.11 -19.39
N PHE A 244 34.72 0.89 -20.45
CA PHE A 244 33.63 1.42 -21.27
C PHE A 244 32.84 0.32 -21.96
N GLU A 245 33.50 -0.69 -22.52
CA GLU A 245 32.80 -1.85 -23.13
C GLU A 245 32.01 -2.66 -22.08
N ARG A 246 32.54 -2.83 -20.86
CA ARG A 246 31.79 -3.44 -19.74
C ARG A 246 30.56 -2.61 -19.38
N ARG A 247 30.71 -1.29 -19.27
CA ARG A 247 29.61 -0.36 -18.99
C ARG A 247 28.54 -0.40 -20.09
N LYS A 248 28.92 -0.46 -21.36
CA LYS A 248 27.99 -0.66 -22.50
C LYS A 248 27.23 -1.98 -22.38
N TYR A 249 27.91 -3.09 -22.09
CA TYR A 249 27.26 -4.39 -21.94
C TYR A 249 26.27 -4.38 -20.76
N ALA A 250 26.66 -3.82 -19.62
CA ALA A 250 25.79 -3.66 -18.45
C ALA A 250 24.56 -2.79 -18.79
N HIS A 251 24.77 -1.67 -19.48
CA HIS A 251 23.69 -0.82 -19.97
C HIS A 251 22.73 -1.58 -20.89
N GLN A 252 23.23 -2.35 -21.87
CA GLN A 252 22.36 -3.15 -22.74
C GLN A 252 21.52 -4.17 -21.95
N LYS A 253 22.10 -4.80 -20.92
CA LYS A 253 21.35 -5.73 -20.06
C LYS A 253 20.23 -5.01 -19.30
N VAL A 254 20.55 -3.89 -18.65
CA VAL A 254 19.59 -3.07 -17.90
C VAL A 254 18.50 -2.50 -18.83
N ARG A 255 18.87 -2.11 -20.05
CA ARG A 255 17.91 -1.63 -21.06
C ARG A 255 16.92 -2.71 -21.48
N ARG A 256 17.37 -3.95 -21.72
CA ARG A 256 16.49 -5.08 -22.03
C ARG A 256 15.54 -5.38 -20.88
N GLU A 257 16.02 -5.31 -19.64
CA GLU A 257 15.18 -5.48 -18.45
C GLU A 257 14.11 -4.39 -18.36
N HIS A 258 14.49 -3.13 -18.56
CA HIS A 258 13.55 -2.01 -18.63
C HIS A 258 12.50 -2.19 -19.72
N GLU A 259 12.93 -2.53 -20.94
CA GLU A 259 12.04 -2.81 -22.09
C GLU A 259 11.05 -3.95 -21.77
N THR A 260 11.51 -5.01 -21.10
CA THR A 260 10.68 -6.13 -20.66
C THR A 260 9.62 -5.68 -19.66
N LEU A 261 10.02 -4.95 -18.62
CA LEU A 261 9.10 -4.44 -17.59
C LEU A 261 8.07 -3.46 -18.15
N ALA A 262 8.51 -2.55 -19.04
CA ALA A 262 7.62 -1.63 -19.73
C ALA A 262 6.66 -2.35 -20.70
N GLY A 263 7.11 -3.44 -21.33
CA GLY A 263 6.28 -4.33 -22.12
C GLY A 263 5.19 -5.00 -21.28
N THR A 264 5.56 -5.55 -20.11
CA THR A 264 4.61 -6.13 -19.16
C THR A 264 3.56 -5.11 -18.70
N ALA A 265 3.97 -3.87 -18.41
CA ALA A 265 3.05 -2.80 -18.05
C ALA A 265 1.98 -2.55 -19.13
N LYS A 266 2.39 -2.51 -20.40
CA LYS A 266 1.46 -2.34 -21.54
C LYS A 266 0.53 -3.54 -21.69
N THR A 267 1.03 -4.77 -21.57
CA THR A 267 0.22 -5.99 -21.64
C THR A 267 -0.86 -6.01 -20.55
N VAL A 268 -0.48 -5.70 -19.31
CA VAL A 268 -1.41 -5.61 -18.17
C VAL A 268 -2.44 -4.50 -18.40
N ALA A 269 -2.03 -3.34 -18.91
CA ALA A 269 -2.96 -2.26 -19.24
C ALA A 269 -4.01 -2.69 -20.28
N GLU A 270 -3.61 -3.38 -21.34
CA GLU A 270 -4.54 -3.90 -22.35
C GLU A 270 -5.48 -4.96 -21.78
N GLN A 271 -4.98 -5.85 -20.91
CA GLN A 271 -5.82 -6.82 -20.20
C GLN A 271 -6.84 -6.15 -19.28
N ILE A 272 -6.45 -5.13 -18.50
CA ILE A 272 -7.39 -4.36 -17.67
C ILE A 272 -8.44 -3.67 -18.55
N LYS A 273 -8.05 -3.05 -19.66
CA LYS A 273 -9.00 -2.44 -20.61
C LYS A 273 -9.98 -3.47 -21.16
N TRP A 274 -9.52 -4.68 -21.47
CA TRP A 274 -10.36 -5.77 -21.93
C TRP A 274 -11.36 -6.20 -20.85
N ILE A 275 -10.91 -6.42 -19.60
CA ILE A 275 -11.77 -6.72 -18.45
C ILE A 275 -12.85 -5.63 -18.29
N ARG A 276 -12.47 -4.35 -18.40
CA ARG A 276 -13.43 -3.23 -18.33
C ARG A 276 -14.48 -3.27 -19.43
N ARG A 277 -14.09 -3.58 -20.67
CA ARG A 277 -15.02 -3.61 -21.81
C ARG A 277 -16.06 -4.73 -21.69
N MET A 278 -15.68 -5.88 -21.15
CA MET A 278 -16.57 -7.03 -21.03
C MET A 278 -17.84 -6.73 -20.20
N GLU A 279 -17.74 -5.88 -19.20
CA GLU A 279 -18.87 -5.52 -18.32
C GLU A 279 -19.36 -4.07 -18.55
N SER A 280 -19.05 -3.47 -19.70
CA SER A 280 -19.42 -2.07 -20.01
C SER A 280 -18.92 -1.04 -18.98
N GLY A 281 -17.75 -1.30 -18.40
CA GLY A 281 -17.10 -0.42 -17.43
C GLY A 281 -16.59 0.89 -18.04
N LYS A 282 -16.29 1.87 -17.18
CA LYS A 282 -15.71 3.15 -17.58
C LYS A 282 -14.31 2.99 -18.15
N TRP A 283 -13.92 3.94 -19.01
CA TRP A 283 -12.57 4.01 -19.56
C TRP A 283 -11.52 4.30 -18.47
N ILE A 284 -10.33 3.73 -18.65
CA ILE A 284 -9.15 3.99 -17.81
C ILE A 284 -8.02 4.52 -18.69
N GLU A 285 -7.43 5.63 -18.26
CA GLU A 285 -6.21 6.20 -18.80
C GLU A 285 -4.99 5.59 -18.11
N PHE A 286 -3.96 5.27 -18.90
CA PHE A 286 -2.72 4.67 -18.42
C PHE A 286 -1.54 5.57 -18.73
N GLU A 287 -0.67 5.74 -17.72
CA GLU A 287 0.63 6.39 -17.84
C GLU A 287 1.74 5.34 -17.65
N PHE A 288 2.82 5.43 -18.43
CA PHE A 288 3.95 4.49 -18.43
C PHE A 288 5.26 5.23 -18.19
#